data_AF-G5BA73-F1
#
_entry.id   AF-G5BA73-F1
#
_cell.length_a   1.000
_cell.length_b   1.000
_cell.length_c   1.000
_cell.angle_alpha   90.00
_cell.angle_beta   90.00
_cell.angle_gamma   90.00
#
_symmetry.space_group_name_H-M   'P 1'
#
loop_
_entity.id
_entity.type
_entity.pdbx_description
1 polymer ?
#
loop_
_entity_poly.entity_id
_entity_poly.type
_entity_poly.pdbx_seq_one_letter_code
_entity_poly.pdbx_strand_id
1 'polypeptide(L)'
;QRRRRVNLDSLGESISRLTAPSPQTIQQTLKRTLQYYEHQVIGYRDAEKNFHNISNRCSYADHSNKEEIDVSGILHCTANILGLKFEEIQERFGEEFFKICFDENERVLRAVGGTLQDFFNGFDALLEHIRTSFGKQATLESSSFLCKELPEGSLMLHYFHPHRVVGFAMLGMIKAAGKKIYRLDVEVEEVANEKLCSDASNPGNCSCLTFLIKECENTNITKNLPRGTSQVPADLRISINTFCRAFPFHLMFDPNMSVLQLGEGLRKQLRCDTHKVLKFEDCFEIVSPKVDATFERVLLRLSTPFVIRTKPEASGTENKDKVMEIKGQMIHVPESNSILFLGSPCVDKLDELMGRGLHLSDIPIHDATRDVILVGEQAKAQDGLKKRMDKLKATLERTHQALEEEKKKTVDLLYSIFPGDVAQQLWQGQQVQARKFDDVTMLFSDIVGFTAICAQCTPMQVISMLNELYTRFDHQCGFLDIYKV
;
A
#
# COMPACT_ATOMS: atom_id res chain seq x y z
N GLN A 1 -0.01 22.60 -4.94
CA GLN A 1 0.15 21.16 -5.27
C GLN A 1 -0.79 20.34 -4.40
N ARG A 2 -1.73 19.58 -4.98
CA ARG A 2 -2.59 18.65 -4.23
C ARG A 2 -1.70 17.61 -3.54
N ARG A 3 -1.80 17.51 -2.22
CA ARG A 3 -1.07 16.57 -1.37
C ARG A 3 -1.33 15.14 -1.87
N ARG A 4 -0.32 14.45 -2.41
CA ARG A 4 -0.43 13.01 -2.68
C ARG A 4 -0.67 12.29 -1.34
N ARG A 5 -1.70 11.45 -1.30
CA ARG A 5 -1.97 10.57 -0.15
C ARG A 5 -0.80 9.60 -0.02
N VAL A 6 -0.33 9.37 1.20
CA VAL A 6 0.61 8.29 1.49
C VAL A 6 -0.17 6.98 1.37
N ASN A 7 0.24 6.12 0.45
CA ASN A 7 -0.26 4.75 0.35
C ASN A 7 0.91 3.75 0.45
N LEU A 8 0.60 2.50 0.77
CA LEU A 8 1.58 1.46 1.01
C LEU A 8 2.45 1.19 -0.24
N ASP A 9 1.87 1.32 -1.44
CA ASP A 9 2.59 1.19 -2.70
C ASP A 9 3.65 2.28 -2.89
N SER A 10 3.31 3.55 -2.61
CA SER A 10 4.27 4.66 -2.67
C SER A 10 5.39 4.50 -1.65
N LEU A 11 5.08 3.94 -0.47
CA LEU A 11 6.06 3.59 0.56
C LEU A 11 7.01 2.53 0.07
N GLY A 12 6.45 1.47 -0.48
CA GLY A 12 7.24 0.42 -1.07
C GLY A 12 8.15 0.91 -2.20
N GLU A 13 7.58 1.64 -3.17
CA GLU A 13 8.34 2.16 -4.32
C GLU A 13 9.49 3.08 -3.88
N SER A 14 9.26 3.92 -2.86
CA SER A 14 10.29 4.80 -2.31
C SER A 14 11.47 4.03 -1.72
N ILE A 15 11.20 2.98 -0.95
CA ILE A 15 12.24 2.11 -0.39
C ILE A 15 12.92 1.30 -1.50
N SER A 16 12.15 0.79 -2.47
CA SER A 16 12.71 0.06 -3.61
C SER A 16 13.70 0.91 -4.40
N ARG A 17 13.49 2.22 -4.54
CA ARG A 17 14.45 3.12 -5.20
C ARG A 17 15.72 3.34 -4.38
N LEU A 18 15.61 3.36 -3.05
CA LEU A 18 16.75 3.46 -2.15
C LEU A 18 17.61 2.18 -2.15
N THR A 19 17.00 1.01 -2.35
CA THR A 19 17.70 -0.29 -2.25
C THR A 19 18.05 -0.89 -3.61
N ALA A 20 17.31 -0.56 -4.67
CA ALA A 20 17.49 -1.03 -6.05
C ALA A 20 17.17 0.11 -7.05
N PRO A 21 18.06 1.12 -7.17
CA PRO A 21 17.81 2.30 -7.99
C PRO A 21 17.79 2.00 -9.48
N SER A 22 17.03 2.81 -10.22
CA SER A 22 17.06 2.79 -11.68
C SER A 22 18.37 3.40 -12.22
N PRO A 23 18.83 3.01 -13.43
CA PRO A 23 19.97 3.67 -14.08
C PRO A 23 19.83 5.19 -14.21
N GLN A 24 18.60 5.69 -14.41
CA GLN A 24 18.31 7.13 -14.48
C GLN A 24 18.57 7.83 -13.15
N THR A 25 18.16 7.22 -12.04
CA THR A 25 18.43 7.74 -10.68
C THR A 25 19.93 7.81 -10.42
N ILE A 26 20.68 6.79 -10.84
CA ILE A 26 22.14 6.74 -10.71
C ILE A 26 22.80 7.88 -11.52
N GLN A 27 22.41 8.05 -12.78
CA GLN A 27 22.92 9.14 -13.63
C GLN A 27 22.62 10.53 -13.05
N GLN A 28 21.39 10.74 -12.58
CA GLN A 28 20.99 12.01 -11.98
C GLN A 28 21.77 12.30 -10.69
N THR A 29 22.03 11.28 -9.88
CA THR A 29 22.85 11.38 -8.66
C THR A 29 24.28 11.77 -9.00
N LEU A 30 24.88 11.08 -9.97
CA LEU A 30 26.22 11.38 -10.45
C LEU A 30 26.32 12.83 -10.93
N LYS A 31 25.35 13.26 -11.75
CA LYS A 31 25.29 14.64 -12.25
C LYS A 31 25.20 15.66 -11.12
N ARG A 32 24.31 15.47 -10.13
CA ARG A 32 24.21 16.39 -8.97
C ARG A 32 25.49 16.44 -8.14
N THR A 33 26.13 15.30 -7.95
CA THR A 33 27.40 15.19 -7.21
C THR A 33 28.51 15.97 -7.93
N LEU A 34 28.66 15.78 -9.24
CA LEU A 34 29.66 16.50 -10.03
C LEU A 34 29.38 18.01 -10.06
N GLN A 35 28.12 18.41 -10.27
CA GLN A 35 27.73 19.81 -10.26
C GLN A 35 28.01 20.51 -8.92
N TYR A 36 27.83 19.81 -7.80
CA TYR A 36 28.15 20.37 -6.48
C TYR A 36 29.62 20.83 -6.41
N TYR A 37 30.54 19.99 -6.88
CA TYR A 37 31.97 20.31 -6.87
C TYR A 37 32.36 21.29 -7.98
N GLU A 38 31.71 21.29 -9.14
CA GLU A 38 31.89 22.33 -10.16
C GLU A 38 31.60 23.73 -9.59
N HIS A 39 30.52 23.90 -8.84
CA HIS A 39 30.18 25.19 -8.22
C HIS A 39 31.16 25.60 -7.11
N GLN A 40 31.72 24.64 -6.36
CA GLN A 40 32.75 24.94 -5.36
C GLN A 40 34.07 25.38 -6.00
N VAL A 41 34.44 24.80 -7.15
CA VAL A 41 35.66 25.19 -7.88
C VAL A 41 35.49 26.52 -8.61
N ILE A 42 34.31 26.86 -9.13
CA ILE A 42 34.07 28.19 -9.73
C ILE A 42 34.17 29.34 -8.69
N GLY A 43 34.04 29.04 -7.40
CA GLY A 43 34.31 29.99 -6.30
C GLY A 43 35.80 30.28 -6.05
N TYR A 44 36.71 29.46 -6.58
CA TYR A 44 38.17 29.61 -6.50
C TYR A 44 38.74 29.74 -7.92
N ARG A 45 39.17 30.96 -8.29
CA ARG A 45 39.59 31.37 -9.64
C ARG A 45 40.41 30.35 -10.47
N ASP A 46 40.19 30.45 -11.79
CA ASP A 46 41.07 30.08 -12.92
C ASP A 46 41.35 28.59 -13.20
N ALA A 47 40.30 27.80 -13.41
CA ALA A 47 40.42 26.43 -13.96
C ALA A 47 39.47 26.14 -15.16
N GLU A 48 39.10 27.16 -15.96
CA GLU A 48 38.18 27.01 -17.10
C GLU A 48 38.66 26.04 -18.19
N LYS A 49 39.96 25.68 -18.24
CA LYS A 49 40.51 24.80 -19.29
C LYS A 49 40.48 23.30 -18.98
N ASN A 50 40.29 22.89 -17.73
CA ASN A 50 40.30 21.46 -17.36
C ASN A 50 38.89 20.84 -17.21
N PHE A 51 37.86 21.64 -16.91
CA PHE A 51 36.49 21.12 -16.68
C PHE A 51 35.71 20.80 -17.95
N HIS A 52 35.86 21.59 -19.02
CA HIS A 52 35.25 21.27 -20.32
C HIS A 52 35.73 19.93 -20.90
N ASN A 53 36.84 19.39 -20.43
CA ASN A 53 37.31 18.05 -20.79
C ASN A 53 36.70 16.92 -19.94
N ILE A 54 36.16 17.17 -18.75
CA ILE A 54 35.53 16.12 -17.91
C ILE A 54 34.14 15.79 -18.45
N SER A 55 33.34 16.82 -18.74
CA SER A 55 32.00 16.64 -19.36
C SER A 55 32.07 16.09 -20.79
N ASN A 56 33.17 16.29 -21.52
CA ASN A 56 33.36 15.75 -22.88
C ASN A 56 34.11 14.41 -22.92
N ARG A 57 34.97 14.08 -21.94
CA ARG A 57 35.56 12.72 -21.82
C ARG A 57 34.58 11.74 -21.17
N CYS A 58 33.68 12.22 -20.33
CA CYS A 58 32.47 11.48 -19.92
C CYS A 58 31.36 11.81 -20.93
N SER A 59 31.55 11.47 -22.21
CA SER A 59 30.52 11.64 -23.22
C SER A 59 29.24 10.92 -22.80
N TYR A 60 28.22 11.70 -22.45
CA TYR A 60 26.82 11.28 -22.45
C TYR A 60 26.41 11.02 -23.91
N ALA A 61 26.98 9.99 -24.52
CA ALA A 61 26.51 9.47 -25.78
C ALA A 61 25.45 8.43 -25.47
N ASP A 62 24.30 8.55 -26.14
CA ASP A 62 23.21 7.57 -26.22
C ASP A 62 23.75 6.19 -26.64
N HIS A 63 24.38 5.47 -25.71
CA HIS A 63 24.78 4.09 -25.91
C HIS A 63 23.71 3.18 -25.31
N SER A 64 22.81 2.78 -26.20
CA SER A 64 21.76 1.78 -26.03
C SER A 64 22.31 0.36 -25.87
N ASN A 65 23.28 0.14 -24.97
CA ASN A 65 23.73 -1.20 -24.60
C ASN A 65 23.95 -1.32 -23.10
N LYS A 66 23.63 -2.51 -22.57
CA LYS A 66 23.59 -2.92 -21.16
C LYS A 66 24.96 -2.91 -20.44
N GLU A 67 25.73 -1.83 -20.51
CA GLU A 67 26.93 -1.67 -19.69
C GLU A 67 26.60 -0.83 -18.45
N GLU A 68 26.78 -1.44 -17.28
CA GLU A 68 26.55 -0.81 -15.98
C GLU A 68 27.49 0.40 -15.83
N ILE A 69 26.94 1.58 -15.52
CA ILE A 69 27.71 2.82 -15.39
C ILE A 69 28.76 2.63 -14.29
N ASP A 70 30.04 2.81 -14.62
CA ASP A 70 31.13 2.72 -13.65
C ASP A 70 31.20 3.98 -12.77
N VAL A 71 30.28 4.09 -11.82
CA VAL A 71 30.19 5.21 -10.87
C VAL A 71 31.49 5.37 -10.10
N SER A 72 32.09 4.26 -9.64
CA SER A 72 33.32 4.30 -8.83
C SER A 72 34.49 4.85 -9.64
N GLY A 73 34.69 4.39 -10.88
CA GLY A 73 35.76 4.87 -11.74
C GLY A 73 35.64 6.36 -12.08
N ILE A 74 34.42 6.82 -12.36
CA ILE A 74 34.15 8.24 -12.66
C ILE A 74 34.47 9.11 -11.44
N LEU A 75 33.96 8.77 -10.26
CA LEU A 75 34.17 9.55 -9.05
C LEU A 75 35.64 9.54 -8.60
N HIS A 76 36.36 8.43 -8.81
CA HIS A 76 37.79 8.36 -8.53
C HIS A 76 38.61 9.28 -9.44
N CYS A 77 38.26 9.33 -10.73
CA CYS A 77 38.85 10.28 -11.68
C CYS A 77 38.57 11.74 -11.23
N THR A 78 37.33 12.03 -10.85
CA THR A 78 36.96 13.37 -10.34
C THR A 78 37.73 13.73 -9.06
N ALA A 79 37.86 12.82 -8.10
CA ALA A 79 38.62 13.04 -6.86
C ALA A 79 40.06 13.43 -7.15
N ASN A 80 40.72 12.70 -8.05
CA ASN A 80 42.09 12.96 -8.47
C ASN A 80 42.25 14.32 -9.15
N ILE A 81 41.29 14.73 -9.98
CA ILE A 81 41.36 16.04 -10.67
C ILE A 81 41.15 17.18 -9.68
N LEU A 82 40.26 17.01 -8.71
CA LEU A 82 39.93 18.04 -7.71
C LEU A 82 40.90 18.09 -6.53
N GLY A 83 41.78 17.09 -6.38
CA GLY A 83 42.66 16.96 -5.22
C GLY A 83 41.90 16.64 -3.92
N LEU A 84 40.74 16.00 -4.03
CA LEU A 84 39.90 15.61 -2.88
C LEU A 84 40.19 14.16 -2.48
N LYS A 85 39.91 13.83 -1.22
CA LYS A 85 39.91 12.43 -0.78
C LYS A 85 38.74 11.68 -1.42
N PHE A 86 38.96 10.43 -1.81
CA PHE A 86 37.95 9.63 -2.48
C PHE A 86 36.71 9.42 -1.60
N GLU A 87 36.92 9.23 -0.30
CA GLU A 87 35.89 9.03 0.71
C GLU A 87 34.95 10.25 0.81
N GLU A 88 35.47 11.47 0.61
CA GLU A 88 34.68 12.70 0.65
C GLU A 88 33.68 12.76 -0.52
N ILE A 89 34.13 12.39 -1.72
CA ILE A 89 33.26 12.36 -2.90
C ILE A 89 32.25 11.20 -2.79
N GLN A 90 32.66 10.05 -2.27
CA GLN A 90 31.77 8.91 -2.02
C GLN A 90 30.65 9.29 -1.04
N GLU A 91 31.00 9.96 0.06
CA GLU A 91 30.03 10.46 1.03
C GLU A 91 29.03 11.41 0.36
N ARG A 92 29.51 12.39 -0.42
CA ARG A 92 28.63 13.32 -1.15
C ARG A 92 27.71 12.61 -2.14
N PHE A 93 28.22 11.62 -2.87
CA PHE A 93 27.41 10.84 -3.79
C PHE A 93 26.26 10.15 -3.05
N GLY A 94 26.53 9.54 -1.90
CA GLY A 94 25.50 8.92 -1.05
C GLY A 94 24.48 9.93 -0.50
N GLU A 95 24.94 11.12 -0.09
CA GLU A 95 24.05 12.19 0.35
C GLU A 95 23.10 12.66 -0.76
N GLU A 96 23.63 12.91 -1.96
CA GLU A 96 22.82 13.31 -3.12
C GLU A 96 21.86 12.21 -3.57
N PHE A 97 22.30 10.94 -3.51
CA PHE A 97 21.47 9.78 -3.82
C PHE A 97 20.24 9.74 -2.91
N PHE A 98 20.47 9.87 -1.60
CA PHE A 98 19.39 9.92 -0.62
C PHE A 98 18.49 11.13 -0.83
N LYS A 99 19.05 12.33 -1.08
CA LYS A 99 18.27 13.56 -1.32
C LYS A 99 17.33 13.41 -2.52
N ILE A 100 17.78 12.84 -3.64
CA ILE A 100 16.92 12.61 -4.81
C ILE A 100 15.72 11.74 -4.43
N CYS A 101 15.96 10.63 -3.73
CA CYS A 101 14.88 9.75 -3.30
C CYS A 101 13.97 10.40 -2.25
N PHE A 102 14.54 11.24 -1.39
CA PHE A 102 13.85 11.91 -0.30
C PHE A 102 12.97 13.08 -0.75
N ASP A 103 13.44 13.92 -1.67
CA ASP A 103 12.70 15.10 -2.13
C ASP A 103 11.37 14.71 -2.81
N GLU A 104 11.34 13.55 -3.48
CA GLU A 104 10.12 13.05 -4.13
C GLU A 104 9.12 12.45 -3.15
N ASN A 105 9.60 11.84 -2.04
CA ASN A 105 8.79 11.01 -1.15
C ASN A 105 9.03 11.27 0.35
N GLU A 106 9.32 12.52 0.73
CA GLU A 106 9.70 12.90 2.10
C GLU A 106 8.73 12.35 3.17
N ARG A 107 7.43 12.58 2.98
CA ARG A 107 6.41 12.18 3.97
C ARG A 107 6.38 10.68 4.20
N VAL A 108 6.67 9.94 3.14
CA VAL A 108 6.61 8.50 3.07
C VAL A 108 7.81 7.92 3.83
N LEU A 109 9.02 8.40 3.53
CA LEU A 109 10.24 7.96 4.21
C LEU A 109 10.28 8.35 5.70
N ARG A 110 9.72 9.51 6.06
CA ARG A 110 9.59 9.91 7.48
C ARG A 110 8.66 9.01 8.29
N ALA A 111 7.78 8.24 7.64
CA ALA A 111 6.82 7.35 8.32
C ALA A 111 7.37 5.93 8.56
N VAL A 112 8.57 5.61 8.06
CA VAL A 112 9.14 4.25 8.10
C VAL A 112 9.54 3.83 9.52
N GLY A 113 10.19 4.72 10.28
CA GLY A 113 10.72 4.39 11.60
C GLY A 113 10.81 5.60 12.53
N GLY A 114 10.62 5.37 13.83
CA GLY A 114 10.73 6.41 14.86
C GLY A 114 12.17 6.81 15.17
N THR A 115 13.11 5.90 14.95
CA THR A 115 14.56 6.08 15.11
C THR A 115 15.31 5.69 13.84
N LEU A 116 16.61 6.03 13.76
CA LEU A 116 17.48 5.59 12.65
C LEU A 116 17.61 4.06 12.58
N GLN A 117 17.57 3.38 13.73
CA GLN A 117 17.55 1.92 13.81
C GLN A 117 16.26 1.35 13.19
N ASP A 118 15.10 1.87 13.59
CA ASP A 118 13.81 1.45 13.07
C ASP A 118 13.69 1.72 11.57
N PHE A 119 14.28 2.82 11.09
CA PHE A 119 14.29 3.18 9.68
C PHE A 119 14.85 2.06 8.81
N PHE A 120 16.07 1.59 9.13
CA PHE A 120 16.72 0.53 8.36
C PHE A 120 16.09 -0.84 8.60
N ASN A 121 15.69 -1.16 9.83
CA ASN A 121 15.00 -2.42 10.12
C ASN A 121 13.62 -2.49 9.43
N GLY A 122 12.97 -1.34 9.18
CA GLY A 122 11.70 -1.26 8.46
C GLY A 122 11.78 -1.54 6.97
N PHE A 123 12.98 -1.49 6.36
CA PHE A 123 13.14 -1.70 4.91
C PHE A 123 12.69 -3.10 4.50
N ASP A 124 13.10 -4.12 5.26
CA ASP A 124 12.86 -5.51 4.92
C ASP A 124 11.38 -5.87 4.95
N ALA A 125 10.64 -5.41 5.96
CA ALA A 125 9.19 -5.60 6.05
C ALA A 125 8.44 -4.95 4.88
N LEU A 126 8.86 -3.74 4.46
CA LEU A 126 8.26 -3.00 3.36
C LEU A 126 8.62 -3.60 2.00
N LEU A 127 9.88 -3.98 1.79
CA LEU A 127 10.33 -4.65 0.56
C LEU A 127 9.63 -5.99 0.37
N GLU A 128 9.45 -6.76 1.45
CA GLU A 128 8.72 -8.02 1.37
C GLU A 128 7.24 -7.79 1.05
N HIS A 129 6.61 -6.77 1.63
CA HIS A 129 5.24 -6.39 1.29
C HIS A 129 5.10 -6.13 -0.23
N ILE A 130 5.97 -5.29 -0.82
CA ILE A 130 5.95 -5.02 -2.26
C ILE A 130 6.05 -6.31 -3.07
N ARG A 131 7.02 -7.18 -2.74
CA ARG A 131 7.25 -8.42 -3.47
C ARG A 131 5.98 -9.26 -3.48
N THR A 132 5.36 -9.45 -2.31
CA THR A 132 4.11 -10.21 -2.18
C THR A 132 2.96 -9.59 -2.96
N SER A 133 2.81 -8.26 -2.94
CA SER A 133 1.78 -7.54 -3.70
C SER A 133 1.93 -7.71 -5.22
N PHE A 134 3.14 -7.90 -5.73
CA PHE A 134 3.42 -8.18 -7.14
C PHE A 134 3.57 -9.67 -7.47
N GLY A 135 3.24 -10.58 -6.53
CA GLY A 135 3.33 -12.02 -6.73
C GLY A 135 4.77 -12.55 -6.87
N LYS A 136 5.77 -11.79 -6.40
CA LYS A 136 7.17 -12.18 -6.36
C LYS A 136 7.54 -12.61 -4.94
N GLN A 137 8.54 -13.49 -4.81
CA GLN A 137 9.13 -13.88 -3.53
C GLN A 137 10.57 -13.39 -3.44
N ALA A 138 11.04 -13.10 -2.23
CA ALA A 138 12.46 -12.87 -1.98
C ALA A 138 13.29 -14.08 -2.44
N THR A 139 14.32 -13.82 -3.22
CA THR A 139 15.37 -14.81 -3.51
C THR A 139 16.38 -14.85 -2.36
N LEU A 140 17.20 -15.89 -2.29
CA LEU A 140 18.27 -16.01 -1.30
C LEU A 140 19.24 -14.81 -1.35
N GLU A 141 19.43 -14.24 -2.54
CA GLU A 141 20.32 -13.09 -2.83
C GLU A 141 19.62 -11.73 -2.71
N SER A 142 18.41 -11.68 -2.15
CA SER A 142 17.73 -10.41 -1.96
C SER A 142 18.40 -9.57 -0.88
N SER A 143 18.62 -8.29 -1.17
CA SER A 143 19.14 -7.30 -0.24
C SER A 143 18.33 -7.26 1.06
N SER A 144 19.02 -7.21 2.21
CA SER A 144 18.43 -7.21 3.54
C SER A 144 19.25 -6.35 4.51
N PHE A 145 18.57 -5.71 5.47
CA PHE A 145 19.17 -4.75 6.39
C PHE A 145 18.91 -5.16 7.83
N LEU A 146 19.95 -5.12 8.68
CA LEU A 146 19.83 -5.40 10.11
C LEU A 146 20.62 -4.37 10.90
N CYS A 147 19.89 -3.52 11.65
CA CYS A 147 20.46 -2.50 12.51
C CYS A 147 20.28 -2.88 13.98
N LYS A 148 21.39 -3.04 14.70
CA LYS A 148 21.43 -3.38 16.12
C LYS A 148 22.03 -2.23 16.92
N GLU A 149 21.47 -1.97 18.09
CA GLU A 149 22.08 -1.08 19.08
C GLU A 149 23.13 -1.87 19.88
N LEU A 150 24.32 -1.28 20.02
CA LEU A 150 25.41 -1.83 20.83
C LEU A 150 25.30 -1.32 22.28
N PRO A 151 25.90 -2.02 23.27
CA PRO A 151 25.80 -1.63 24.68
C PRO A 151 26.29 -0.21 25.01
N GLU A 152 27.16 0.34 24.16
CA GLU A 152 27.70 1.70 24.25
C GLU A 152 26.77 2.78 23.67
N GLY A 153 25.63 2.40 23.08
CA GLY A 153 24.65 3.31 22.45
C GLY A 153 24.92 3.64 20.98
N SER A 154 26.00 3.10 20.40
CA SER A 154 26.26 3.17 18.96
C SER A 154 25.39 2.16 18.20
N LEU A 155 25.20 2.38 16.90
CA LEU A 155 24.43 1.47 16.04
C LEU A 155 25.36 0.70 15.11
N MET A 156 25.08 -0.59 14.91
CA MET A 156 25.74 -1.44 13.95
C MET A 156 24.75 -1.87 12.88
N LEU A 157 24.95 -1.39 11.65
CA LEU A 157 24.14 -1.71 10.49
C LEU A 157 24.84 -2.77 9.63
N HIS A 158 24.21 -3.91 9.45
CA HIS A 158 24.61 -4.92 8.48
C HIS A 158 23.73 -4.79 7.22
N TYR A 159 24.38 -4.76 6.06
CA TYR A 159 23.74 -4.75 4.75
C TYR A 159 24.14 -6.02 3.99
N PHE A 160 23.22 -6.97 3.91
CA PHE A 160 23.40 -8.26 3.26
C PHE A 160 23.01 -8.19 1.77
N HIS A 161 23.78 -8.86 0.93
CA HIS A 161 23.64 -8.88 -0.53
C HIS A 161 23.48 -7.46 -1.13
N PRO A 162 24.49 -6.59 -0.91
CA PRO A 162 24.40 -5.20 -1.32
C PRO A 162 24.30 -5.04 -2.82
N HIS A 163 23.34 -4.22 -3.28
CA HIS A 163 23.39 -3.69 -4.63
C HIS A 163 24.66 -2.83 -4.80
N ARG A 164 25.47 -3.08 -5.83
CA ARG A 164 26.81 -2.47 -6.03
C ARG A 164 26.85 -0.95 -5.79
N VAL A 165 25.97 -0.21 -6.45
CA VAL A 165 25.91 1.26 -6.33
C VAL A 165 25.36 1.73 -4.98
N VAL A 166 24.42 0.99 -4.39
CA VAL A 166 23.82 1.35 -3.10
C VAL A 166 24.82 1.09 -1.99
N GLY A 167 25.50 -0.06 -2.02
CA GLY A 167 26.61 -0.38 -1.11
C GLY A 167 27.67 0.72 -1.09
N PHE A 168 28.07 1.19 -2.28
CA PHE A 168 28.98 2.34 -2.42
C PHE A 168 28.41 3.64 -1.82
N ALA A 169 27.11 3.90 -1.99
CA ALA A 169 26.43 5.10 -1.49
C ALA A 169 26.06 5.05 0.01
N MET A 170 26.10 3.88 0.65
CA MET A 170 25.52 3.66 1.99
C MET A 170 26.05 4.64 3.04
N LEU A 171 27.35 4.93 3.05
CA LEU A 171 27.98 5.85 4.00
C LEU A 171 27.27 7.22 4.02
N GLY A 172 27.12 7.84 2.84
CA GLY A 172 26.44 9.12 2.68
C GLY A 172 24.93 9.02 2.88
N MET A 173 24.32 7.89 2.51
CA MET A 173 22.88 7.66 2.74
C MET A 173 22.53 7.63 4.23
N ILE A 174 23.33 6.94 5.05
CA ILE A 174 23.13 6.87 6.50
C ILE A 174 23.23 8.27 7.12
N LYS A 175 24.28 9.03 6.78
CA LYS A 175 24.47 10.41 7.25
C LYS A 175 23.33 11.33 6.82
N ALA A 176 22.93 11.25 5.55
CA ALA A 176 21.82 12.05 5.03
C ALA A 176 20.48 11.69 5.69
N ALA A 177 20.20 10.41 5.92
CA ALA A 177 19.01 9.96 6.62
C ALA A 177 18.98 10.46 8.07
N GLY A 178 20.08 10.29 8.81
CA GLY A 178 20.25 10.82 10.17
C GLY A 178 19.95 12.32 10.23
N LYS A 179 20.57 13.10 9.36
CA LYS A 179 20.44 14.56 9.34
C LYS A 179 19.07 15.06 8.86
N LYS A 180 18.55 14.53 7.76
CA LYS A 180 17.30 15.01 7.13
C LYS A 180 16.04 14.51 7.83
N ILE A 181 16.03 13.24 8.26
CA ILE A 181 14.86 12.65 8.91
C ILE A 181 14.87 12.94 10.40
N TYR A 182 15.96 12.59 11.09
CA TYR A 182 16.03 12.56 12.55
C TYR A 182 16.73 13.78 13.16
N ARG A 183 17.32 14.66 12.34
CA ARG A 183 18.12 15.81 12.79
C ARG A 183 19.30 15.38 13.68
N LEU A 184 19.87 14.23 13.38
CA LEU A 184 21.05 13.68 14.03
C LEU A 184 22.27 13.89 13.13
N ASP A 185 23.33 14.44 13.70
CA ASP A 185 24.65 14.40 13.06
C ASP A 185 25.33 13.10 13.50
N VAL A 186 25.67 12.25 12.52
CA VAL A 186 26.24 10.92 12.77
C VAL A 186 27.56 10.76 12.03
N GLU A 187 28.52 10.15 12.72
CA GLU A 187 29.74 9.61 12.13
C GLU A 187 29.48 8.15 11.74
N VAL A 188 29.96 7.77 10.57
CA VAL A 188 29.77 6.43 10.02
C VAL A 188 31.12 5.91 9.57
N GLU A 189 31.47 4.70 9.98
CA GLU A 189 32.70 4.00 9.63
C GLU A 189 32.35 2.62 9.05
N GLU A 190 32.91 2.26 7.89
CA GLU A 190 32.78 0.91 7.37
C GLU A 190 33.77 -0.02 8.10
N VAL A 191 33.26 -1.14 8.63
CA VAL A 191 34.04 -2.10 9.40
C VAL A 191 34.32 -3.34 8.54
N ALA A 192 35.59 -3.73 8.45
CA ALA A 192 36.00 -4.94 7.71
C ALA A 192 35.39 -6.20 8.35
N ASN A 193 34.65 -6.97 7.56
CA ASN A 193 34.04 -8.23 8.00
C ASN A 193 35.09 -9.35 7.99
N GLU A 194 35.72 -9.66 9.13
CA GLU A 194 36.68 -10.77 9.18
C GLU A 194 36.05 -12.16 9.42
N LYS A 195 34.81 -12.30 9.93
CA LYS A 195 34.35 -13.62 10.45
C LYS A 195 32.85 -13.98 10.37
N LEU A 196 32.03 -13.34 9.53
CA LEU A 196 30.60 -13.71 9.43
C LEU A 196 30.29 -14.84 8.41
N CYS A 197 31.28 -15.29 7.64
CA CYS A 197 31.10 -16.25 6.54
C CYS A 197 32.10 -17.44 6.54
N SER A 198 32.63 -17.85 7.69
CA SER A 198 33.55 -18.98 7.79
C SER A 198 32.83 -20.26 8.21
N ASP A 199 32.06 -20.87 7.30
CA ASP A 199 31.69 -22.28 7.42
C ASP A 199 32.10 -23.04 6.15
N ALA A 200 33.03 -23.98 6.33
CA ALA A 200 33.80 -24.64 5.29
C ALA A 200 33.03 -25.73 4.50
N SER A 201 31.71 -25.79 4.62
CA SER A 201 30.89 -26.86 4.02
C SER A 201 29.96 -26.41 2.90
N ASN A 202 29.74 -25.10 2.69
CA ASN A 202 29.14 -24.54 1.48
C ASN A 202 29.39 -23.02 1.40
N PRO A 203 30.22 -22.53 0.47
CA PRO A 203 30.48 -21.09 0.31
C PRO A 203 29.32 -20.43 -0.44
N GLY A 204 28.17 -20.31 0.23
CA GLY A 204 27.13 -19.40 -0.21
C GLY A 204 27.64 -17.98 -0.05
N ASN A 205 27.96 -17.32 -1.17
CA ASN A 205 28.43 -15.94 -1.36
C ASN A 205 27.55 -14.88 -0.65
N CYS A 206 27.50 -14.86 0.68
CA CYS A 206 26.85 -13.77 1.41
C CYS A 206 27.83 -12.60 1.49
N SER A 207 27.75 -11.69 0.52
CA SER A 207 28.39 -10.38 0.62
C SER A 207 27.66 -9.55 1.67
N CYS A 208 28.37 -9.13 2.71
CA CYS A 208 27.82 -8.29 3.77
C CYS A 208 28.74 -7.09 3.97
N LEU A 209 28.17 -5.89 3.95
CA LEU A 209 28.84 -4.66 4.39
C LEU A 209 28.37 -4.34 5.81
N THR A 210 29.29 -3.89 6.66
CA THR A 210 28.98 -3.55 8.06
C THR A 210 29.40 -2.11 8.31
N PHE A 211 28.48 -1.30 8.86
CA PHE A 211 28.71 0.10 9.18
C PHE A 211 28.49 0.36 10.66
N LEU A 212 29.49 0.96 11.31
CA LEU A 212 29.39 1.46 12.68
C LEU A 212 28.94 2.91 12.63
N ILE A 213 27.88 3.24 13.34
CA ILE A 213 27.25 4.56 13.35
C ILE A 213 27.33 5.12 14.78
N LYS A 214 28.02 6.25 14.92
CA LYS A 214 28.18 6.97 16.19
C LYS A 214 27.46 8.31 16.09
N GLU A 215 26.63 8.62 17.08
CA GLU A 215 25.97 9.93 17.17
C GLU A 215 27.03 10.96 17.62
N CYS A 216 27.24 12.02 16.84
CA CYS A 216 28.11 13.12 17.25
C CYS A 216 27.39 13.90 18.36
N GLU A 217 28.02 14.09 19.51
CA GLU A 217 27.41 14.81 20.63
C GLU A 217 26.99 16.23 20.21
N ASN A 218 25.69 16.42 19.97
CA ASN A 218 25.10 17.75 19.83
C ASN A 218 23.80 17.81 20.63
N THR A 219 23.91 18.52 21.76
CA THR A 219 22.85 18.92 22.71
C THR A 219 22.13 17.81 23.47
N ASN A 220 22.20 17.92 24.79
CA ASN A 220 21.48 17.19 25.84
C ASN A 220 19.96 17.09 25.58
N ILE A 221 19.54 16.28 24.61
CA ILE A 221 18.23 15.65 24.69
C ILE A 221 18.45 14.48 25.61
N THR A 222 18.07 14.66 26.88
CA THR A 222 17.83 13.55 27.79
C THR A 222 16.85 12.62 27.07
N LYS A 223 17.37 11.61 26.38
CA LYS A 223 16.59 10.43 26.03
C LYS A 223 16.14 9.89 27.38
N ASN A 224 14.94 10.26 27.81
CA ASN A 224 14.21 9.56 28.84
C ASN A 224 13.93 8.18 28.26
N LEU A 225 14.97 7.33 28.20
CA LEU A 225 14.79 5.92 27.99
C LEU A 225 13.84 5.49 29.11
N PRO A 226 12.72 4.82 28.81
CA PRO A 226 11.99 4.13 29.85
C PRO A 226 13.02 3.27 30.58
N ARG A 227 13.16 3.48 31.90
CA ARG A 227 14.04 2.68 32.75
C ARG A 227 13.86 1.22 32.34
N GLY A 228 14.94 0.60 31.87
CA GLY A 228 14.90 -0.75 31.32
C GLY A 228 14.08 -1.66 32.23
N THR A 229 13.23 -2.47 31.61
CA THR A 229 12.55 -3.56 32.31
C THR A 229 13.58 -4.42 33.05
N SER A 230 13.24 -4.89 34.24
CA SER A 230 14.17 -5.69 35.04
C SER A 230 14.66 -6.91 34.25
N GLN A 231 15.98 -7.11 34.31
CA GLN A 231 16.68 -8.27 33.74
C GLN A 231 16.71 -9.47 34.69
N VAL A 232 16.07 -9.33 35.86
CA VAL A 232 16.01 -10.39 36.87
C VAL A 232 14.72 -11.19 36.66
N PRO A 233 14.80 -12.53 36.45
CA PRO A 233 13.62 -13.37 36.23
C PRO A 233 12.55 -13.27 37.33
N ALA A 234 12.95 -12.98 38.57
CA ALA A 234 12.04 -12.82 39.70
C ALA A 234 11.13 -11.59 39.61
N ASP A 235 11.52 -10.58 38.82
CA ASP A 235 10.75 -9.35 38.63
C ASP A 235 9.71 -9.46 37.50
N LEU A 236 9.71 -10.58 36.76
CA LEU A 236 8.78 -10.84 35.67
C LEU A 236 7.36 -10.92 36.20
N ARG A 237 6.51 -10.00 35.74
CA ARG A 237 5.11 -9.86 36.20
C ARG A 237 4.13 -10.80 35.51
N ILE A 238 4.58 -11.52 34.48
CA ILE A 238 3.76 -12.46 33.72
C ILE A 238 4.36 -13.87 33.84
N SER A 239 3.52 -14.84 34.21
CA SER A 239 3.93 -16.23 34.22
C SER A 239 4.02 -16.78 32.80
N ILE A 240 4.85 -17.82 32.59
CA ILE A 240 4.96 -18.52 31.30
C ILE A 240 3.58 -19.01 30.83
N ASN A 241 2.77 -19.58 31.73
CA ASN A 241 1.42 -20.05 31.39
C ASN A 241 0.51 -18.90 30.93
N THR A 242 0.58 -17.74 31.60
CA THR A 242 -0.18 -16.55 31.17
C THR A 242 0.29 -16.08 29.80
N PHE A 243 1.60 -16.08 29.55
CA PHE A 243 2.18 -15.71 28.25
C PHE A 243 1.74 -16.67 27.14
N CYS A 244 1.80 -17.99 27.35
CA CYS A 244 1.37 -18.98 26.35
C CYS A 244 -0.12 -18.90 25.99
N ARG A 245 -0.95 -18.41 26.92
CA ARG A 245 -2.37 -18.13 26.69
C ARG A 245 -2.61 -16.79 26.00
N ALA A 246 -1.82 -15.78 26.31
CA ALA A 246 -1.90 -14.47 25.68
C ALA A 246 -1.48 -14.54 24.21
N PHE A 247 -0.40 -15.27 23.91
CA PHE A 247 0.14 -15.43 22.57
C PHE A 247 0.05 -16.91 22.14
N PRO A 248 -1.09 -17.39 21.64
CA PRO A 248 -1.30 -18.81 21.32
C PRO A 248 -0.46 -19.29 20.13
N PHE A 249 0.00 -18.39 19.27
CA PHE A 249 0.79 -18.67 18.07
C PHE A 249 2.23 -18.17 18.21
N HIS A 250 2.92 -18.62 19.27
CA HIS A 250 4.34 -18.34 19.48
C HIS A 250 5.16 -19.63 19.57
N LEU A 251 6.46 -19.51 19.29
CA LEU A 251 7.43 -20.58 19.36
C LEU A 251 8.74 -20.00 19.91
N MET A 252 9.44 -20.72 20.79
CA MET A 252 10.77 -20.35 21.26
C MET A 252 11.72 -21.52 21.05
N PHE A 253 12.92 -21.27 20.53
CA PHE A 253 13.93 -22.31 20.29
C PHE A 253 15.35 -21.85 20.60
N ASP A 254 16.21 -22.82 20.90
CA ASP A 254 17.62 -22.62 21.28
C ASP A 254 18.57 -22.65 20.05
N PRO A 255 19.89 -22.46 20.25
CA PRO A 255 20.87 -22.52 19.16
C PRO A 255 20.97 -23.88 18.45
N ASN A 256 20.54 -24.96 19.12
CA ASN A 256 20.49 -26.30 18.55
C ASN A 256 19.19 -26.56 17.78
N MET A 257 18.38 -25.53 17.53
CA MET A 257 17.05 -25.62 16.92
C MET A 257 16.08 -26.53 17.71
N SER A 258 16.30 -26.66 19.03
CA SER A 258 15.39 -27.37 19.93
C SER A 258 14.30 -26.43 20.42
N VAL A 259 13.05 -26.87 20.33
CA VAL A 259 11.88 -26.10 20.75
C VAL A 259 11.80 -26.08 22.28
N LEU A 260 11.91 -24.89 22.86
CA LEU A 260 11.86 -24.64 24.30
C LEU A 260 10.42 -24.37 24.78
N GLN A 261 9.63 -23.65 23.98
CA GLN A 261 8.28 -23.22 24.35
C GLN A 261 7.37 -23.13 23.13
N LEU A 262 6.10 -23.49 23.31
CA LEU A 262 5.05 -23.36 22.30
C LEU A 262 3.81 -22.70 22.89
N GLY A 263 3.17 -21.86 22.08
CA GLY A 263 1.86 -21.31 22.37
C GLY A 263 0.77 -22.36 22.32
N GLU A 264 -0.30 -22.12 23.07
CA GLU A 264 -1.39 -23.08 23.22
C GLU A 264 -2.07 -23.43 21.89
N GLY A 265 -2.15 -22.47 20.96
CA GLY A 265 -2.70 -22.68 19.61
C GLY A 265 -1.85 -23.64 18.78
N LEU A 266 -0.52 -23.45 18.77
CA LEU A 266 0.40 -24.35 18.05
C LEU A 266 0.43 -25.75 18.68
N ARG A 267 0.40 -25.80 20.02
CA ARG A 267 0.41 -27.06 20.77
C ARG A 267 -0.81 -27.93 20.45
N LYS A 268 -2.00 -27.33 20.35
CA LYS A 268 -3.23 -28.03 19.93
C LYS A 268 -3.12 -28.62 18.52
N GLN A 269 -2.46 -27.91 17.61
CA GLN A 269 -2.34 -28.32 16.22
C GLN A 269 -1.31 -29.43 16.01
N LEU A 270 -0.15 -29.34 16.68
CA LEU A 270 0.96 -30.28 16.50
C LEU A 270 0.77 -31.60 17.27
N ARG A 271 -0.22 -31.70 18.17
CA ARG A 271 -0.53 -32.91 18.98
C ARG A 271 0.72 -33.59 19.59
N CYS A 272 1.71 -32.81 20.00
CA CYS A 272 2.98 -33.35 20.47
C CYS A 272 2.86 -34.09 21.80
N ASP A 273 3.55 -35.23 21.90
CA ASP A 273 3.78 -35.92 23.17
C ASP A 273 4.61 -35.04 24.11
N THR A 274 4.14 -34.84 25.35
CA THR A 274 4.76 -33.99 26.37
C THR A 274 6.17 -34.42 26.81
N HIS A 275 6.65 -35.60 26.39
CA HIS A 275 7.89 -36.20 26.87
C HIS A 275 9.03 -36.22 25.83
N LYS A 276 8.80 -35.76 24.60
CA LYS A 276 9.82 -35.74 23.54
C LYS A 276 10.39 -34.33 23.36
N VAL A 277 11.72 -34.22 23.29
CA VAL A 277 12.36 -32.98 22.84
C VAL A 277 12.00 -32.77 21.37
N LEU A 278 11.33 -31.67 21.08
CA LEU A 278 10.89 -31.32 19.73
C LEU A 278 11.98 -30.51 19.05
N LYS A 279 12.37 -30.91 17.84
CA LYS A 279 13.21 -30.07 16.98
C LYS A 279 12.34 -29.21 16.09
N PHE A 280 12.86 -28.02 15.75
CA PHE A 280 12.20 -27.09 14.84
C PHE A 280 11.89 -27.78 13.49
N GLU A 281 12.88 -28.46 12.91
CA GLU A 281 12.77 -29.11 11.60
C GLU A 281 11.74 -30.24 11.53
N ASP A 282 11.41 -30.86 12.66
CA ASP A 282 10.40 -31.92 12.72
C ASP A 282 8.98 -31.35 12.65
N CYS A 283 8.79 -30.14 13.22
CA CYS A 283 7.47 -29.54 13.41
C CYS A 283 7.17 -28.44 12.39
N PHE A 284 8.20 -27.74 11.92
CA PHE A 284 8.08 -26.51 11.15
C PHE A 284 9.04 -26.47 9.97
N GLU A 285 8.68 -25.64 8.99
CA GLU A 285 9.55 -25.20 7.92
C GLU A 285 9.44 -23.69 7.75
N ILE A 286 10.55 -23.03 7.40
CA ILE A 286 10.55 -21.60 7.06
C ILE A 286 10.18 -21.47 5.58
N VAL A 287 9.05 -20.83 5.31
CA VAL A 287 8.54 -20.57 3.94
C VAL A 287 9.09 -19.25 3.41
N SER A 288 9.12 -18.23 4.26
CA SER A 288 9.70 -16.92 3.94
C SER A 288 10.41 -16.35 5.18
N PRO A 289 11.57 -15.69 5.01
CA PRO A 289 12.37 -15.65 3.79
C PRO A 289 12.96 -17.03 3.45
N LYS A 290 13.41 -17.22 2.20
CA LYS A 290 14.13 -18.44 1.81
C LYS A 290 15.50 -18.47 2.49
N VAL A 291 15.58 -19.13 3.64
CA VAL A 291 16.79 -19.34 4.41
C VAL A 291 16.81 -20.75 4.99
N ASP A 292 18.02 -21.30 5.14
CA ASP A 292 18.20 -22.57 5.84
C ASP A 292 17.79 -22.40 7.31
N ALA A 293 17.05 -23.38 7.84
CA ALA A 293 16.52 -23.36 9.20
C ALA A 293 17.62 -23.67 10.23
N THR A 294 18.57 -22.76 10.37
CA THR A 294 19.65 -22.79 11.37
C THR A 294 19.62 -21.51 12.19
N PHE A 295 20.05 -21.58 13.46
CA PHE A 295 19.97 -20.45 14.39
C PHE A 295 20.70 -19.21 13.86
N GLU A 296 21.92 -19.38 13.36
CA GLU A 296 22.74 -18.30 12.82
C GLU A 296 22.09 -17.63 11.60
N ARG A 297 21.54 -18.43 10.67
CA ARG A 297 20.87 -17.87 9.47
C ARG A 297 19.60 -17.11 9.81
N VAL A 298 18.87 -17.52 10.84
CA VAL A 298 17.70 -16.77 11.35
C VAL A 298 18.14 -15.44 11.98
N LEU A 299 19.23 -15.43 12.77
CA LEU A 299 19.76 -14.21 13.38
C LEU A 299 20.16 -13.14 12.36
N LEU A 300 20.61 -13.55 11.17
CA LEU A 300 20.96 -12.62 10.08
C LEU A 300 19.73 -11.96 9.43
N ARG A 301 18.51 -12.43 9.72
CA ARG A 301 17.27 -12.00 9.07
C ARG A 301 16.18 -11.54 10.03
N LEU A 302 16.52 -11.20 11.27
CA LEU A 302 15.55 -10.81 12.32
C LEU A 302 14.66 -9.61 11.98
N SER A 303 15.13 -8.71 11.10
CA SER A 303 14.38 -7.57 10.58
C SER A 303 13.32 -7.97 9.54
N THR A 304 13.44 -9.14 8.94
CA THR A 304 12.46 -9.64 7.96
C THR A 304 11.28 -10.33 8.65
N PRO A 305 10.04 -10.13 8.16
CA PRO A 305 8.92 -10.95 8.57
C PRO A 305 9.12 -12.40 8.15
N PHE A 306 8.88 -13.33 9.07
CA PHE A 306 8.95 -14.76 8.82
C PHE A 306 7.55 -15.33 8.57
N VAL A 307 7.47 -16.28 7.64
CA VAL A 307 6.34 -17.18 7.49
C VAL A 307 6.85 -18.58 7.77
N ILE A 308 6.35 -19.20 8.83
CA ILE A 308 6.62 -20.61 9.14
C ILE A 308 5.39 -21.45 8.83
N ARG A 309 5.59 -22.68 8.38
CA ARG A 309 4.53 -23.63 8.09
C ARG A 309 4.66 -24.85 8.98
N THR A 310 3.55 -25.31 9.53
CA THR A 310 3.48 -26.55 10.32
C THR A 310 3.56 -27.77 9.41
N LYS A 311 4.38 -28.77 9.76
CA LYS A 311 4.44 -30.04 9.04
C LYS A 311 3.29 -30.98 9.47
N PRO A 312 2.63 -31.69 8.53
CA PRO A 312 1.63 -32.68 8.88
C PRO A 312 2.28 -33.92 9.51
N GLU A 313 1.58 -34.59 10.44
CA GLU A 313 2.04 -35.88 10.98
C GLU A 313 2.14 -36.93 9.86
N ALA A 314 3.24 -37.70 9.86
CA ALA A 314 3.55 -38.70 8.84
C ALA A 314 2.61 -39.93 8.83
N SER A 315 1.65 -40.04 9.77
CA SER A 315 0.89 -41.27 10.06
C SER A 315 -0.56 -41.29 9.59
N GLY A 316 -1.04 -40.33 8.80
CA GLY A 316 -2.41 -40.33 8.28
C GLY A 316 -2.53 -39.85 6.84
N THR A 317 -3.09 -40.68 5.95
CA THR A 317 -3.36 -40.39 4.53
C THR A 317 -4.44 -39.32 4.30
N GLU A 318 -4.87 -38.59 5.33
CA GLU A 318 -5.98 -37.64 5.26
C GLU A 318 -5.63 -36.26 5.84
N ASN A 319 -5.74 -35.25 4.96
CA ASN A 319 -5.77 -33.80 5.17
C ASN A 319 -4.45 -33.03 5.00
N LYS A 320 -4.13 -32.75 3.73
CA LYS A 320 -3.34 -31.56 3.35
C LYS A 320 -3.95 -30.24 3.87
N ASP A 321 -5.24 -30.23 4.21
CA ASP A 321 -6.00 -29.06 4.66
C ASP A 321 -5.69 -28.59 6.09
N LYS A 322 -4.92 -29.37 6.87
CA LYS A 322 -4.54 -28.99 8.26
C LYS A 322 -3.22 -28.26 8.36
N VAL A 323 -2.55 -28.01 7.23
CA VAL A 323 -1.31 -27.26 7.19
C VAL A 323 -1.62 -25.79 7.47
N MET A 324 -0.93 -25.21 8.46
CA MET A 324 -1.08 -23.81 8.80
C MET A 324 0.20 -23.05 8.51
N GLU A 325 0.05 -21.91 7.85
CA GLU A 325 1.10 -20.90 7.76
C GLU A 325 0.86 -19.83 8.82
N ILE A 326 1.94 -19.43 9.47
CA ILE A 326 1.94 -18.44 10.55
C ILE A 326 2.94 -17.37 10.15
N LYS A 327 2.47 -16.13 10.03
CA LYS A 327 3.32 -14.99 9.73
C LYS A 327 3.61 -14.23 11.01
N GLY A 328 4.88 -13.90 11.22
CA GLY A 328 5.33 -13.30 12.46
C GLY A 328 6.74 -12.74 12.38
N GLN A 329 7.28 -12.39 13.54
CA GLN A 329 8.62 -11.87 13.70
C GLN A 329 9.44 -12.80 14.60
N MET A 330 10.71 -12.99 14.24
CA MET A 330 11.72 -13.63 15.08
C MET A 330 12.41 -12.57 15.92
N ILE A 331 12.48 -12.77 17.23
CA ILE A 331 13.07 -11.86 18.21
C ILE A 331 14.16 -12.61 18.96
N HIS A 332 15.38 -12.10 18.93
CA HIS A 332 16.48 -12.66 19.72
C HIS A 332 16.30 -12.25 21.19
N VAL A 333 16.42 -13.22 22.09
CA VAL A 333 16.34 -13.05 23.54
C VAL A 333 17.74 -13.35 24.11
N PRO A 334 18.58 -12.33 24.34
CA PRO A 334 19.98 -12.52 24.73
C PRO A 334 20.15 -13.25 26.06
N GLU A 335 19.24 -13.04 27.01
CA GLU A 335 19.31 -13.56 28.38
C GLU A 335 19.27 -15.10 28.42
N SER A 336 18.54 -15.70 27.47
CA SER A 336 18.42 -17.15 27.31
C SER A 336 19.11 -17.69 26.05
N ASN A 337 19.82 -16.83 25.30
CA ASN A 337 20.44 -17.14 24.01
C ASN A 337 19.51 -17.94 23.08
N SER A 338 18.31 -17.42 22.88
CA SER A 338 17.23 -18.13 22.17
C SER A 338 16.50 -17.18 21.23
N ILE A 339 15.71 -17.74 20.31
CA ILE A 339 14.86 -16.96 19.42
C ILE A 339 13.40 -17.22 19.77
N LEU A 340 12.65 -16.14 20.00
CA LEU A 340 11.21 -16.12 20.17
C LEU A 340 10.56 -15.70 18.85
N PHE A 341 9.75 -16.58 18.27
CA PHE A 341 8.84 -16.28 17.19
C PHE A 341 7.47 -15.87 17.75
N LEU A 342 6.99 -14.68 17.38
CA LEU A 342 5.62 -14.22 17.63
C LEU A 342 4.92 -14.01 16.30
N GLY A 343 3.80 -14.69 16.07
CA GLY A 343 3.05 -14.53 14.83
C GLY A 343 1.57 -14.80 14.98
N SER A 344 0.89 -14.72 13.84
CA SER A 344 -0.54 -14.96 13.70
C SER A 344 -0.79 -15.85 12.48
N PRO A 345 -1.82 -16.72 12.49
CA PRO A 345 -2.18 -17.55 11.35
C PRO A 345 -2.47 -16.71 10.11
N CYS A 346 -1.93 -17.10 8.96
CA CYS A 346 -2.27 -16.52 7.66
C CYS A 346 -3.66 -17.00 7.24
N VAL A 347 -4.71 -16.35 7.75
CA VAL A 347 -6.12 -16.66 7.47
C VAL A 347 -6.91 -15.35 7.37
N ASP A 348 -7.71 -15.19 6.32
CA ASP A 348 -8.55 -13.99 6.12
C ASP A 348 -10.06 -14.27 6.14
N LYS A 349 -10.45 -15.55 6.19
CA LYS A 349 -11.85 -16.01 6.19
C LYS A 349 -12.15 -16.95 7.35
N LEU A 350 -13.37 -16.88 7.85
CA LEU A 350 -13.82 -17.75 8.93
C LEU A 350 -13.85 -19.22 8.50
N ASP A 351 -14.26 -19.50 7.26
CA ASP A 351 -14.33 -20.86 6.71
C ASP A 351 -12.95 -21.53 6.63
N GLU A 352 -11.90 -20.77 6.31
CA GLU A 352 -10.52 -21.26 6.26
C GLU A 352 -9.97 -21.55 7.66
N LEU A 353 -10.30 -20.70 8.64
CA LEU A 353 -9.93 -20.93 10.03
C LEU A 353 -10.50 -22.26 10.55
N MET A 354 -11.79 -22.48 10.28
CA MET A 354 -12.49 -23.73 10.64
C MET A 354 -11.94 -24.93 9.87
N GLY A 355 -11.61 -24.77 8.59
CA GLY A 355 -10.97 -25.80 7.77
C GLY A 355 -9.63 -26.29 8.33
N ARG A 356 -8.88 -25.40 8.99
CA ARG A 356 -7.62 -25.73 9.69
C ARG A 356 -7.83 -26.24 11.12
N GLY A 357 -9.07 -26.42 11.58
CA GLY A 357 -9.43 -26.92 12.90
C GLY A 357 -9.25 -25.90 14.03
N LEU A 358 -9.20 -24.60 13.70
CA LEU A 358 -9.13 -23.50 14.67
C LEU A 358 -10.49 -22.84 14.83
N HIS A 359 -10.72 -22.28 16.01
CA HIS A 359 -11.90 -21.47 16.29
C HIS A 359 -11.52 -19.99 16.39
N LEU A 360 -12.48 -19.10 16.20
CA LEU A 360 -12.26 -17.67 16.41
C LEU A 360 -11.81 -17.35 17.85
N SER A 361 -12.15 -18.20 18.83
CA SER A 361 -11.69 -18.07 20.21
C SER A 361 -10.19 -18.38 20.40
N ASP A 362 -9.56 -19.08 19.45
CA ASP A 362 -8.13 -19.36 19.49
C ASP A 362 -7.30 -18.15 18.99
N ILE A 363 -7.93 -17.15 18.35
CA ILE A 363 -7.29 -15.87 17.98
C ILE A 363 -7.57 -14.82 19.07
N PRO A 364 -6.55 -14.31 19.77
CA PRO A 364 -6.73 -13.33 20.84
C PRO A 364 -7.40 -12.04 20.36
N ILE A 365 -8.07 -11.33 21.27
CA ILE A 365 -8.75 -10.05 20.95
C ILE A 365 -7.81 -8.91 20.57
N HIS A 366 -6.53 -9.00 20.97
CA HIS A 366 -5.51 -8.01 20.64
C HIS A 366 -4.78 -8.33 19.34
N ASP A 367 -5.06 -9.49 18.75
CA ASP A 367 -4.51 -9.89 17.46
C ASP A 367 -5.38 -9.29 16.34
N ALA A 368 -4.76 -8.46 15.49
CA ALA A 368 -5.44 -7.77 14.39
C ALA A 368 -6.06 -8.73 13.36
N THR A 369 -5.56 -9.96 13.26
CA THR A 369 -6.13 -11.01 12.38
C THR A 369 -7.59 -11.28 12.72
N ARG A 370 -7.97 -11.16 14.00
CA ARG A 370 -9.36 -11.32 14.45
C ARG A 370 -10.29 -10.28 13.83
N ASP A 371 -9.86 -9.02 13.84
CA ASP A 371 -10.64 -7.92 13.26
C ASP A 371 -10.72 -8.05 11.73
N VAL A 372 -9.65 -8.48 11.08
CA VAL A 372 -9.63 -8.73 9.63
C VAL A 372 -10.68 -9.78 9.24
N ILE A 373 -10.73 -10.91 9.95
CA ILE A 373 -11.73 -11.96 9.71
C ILE A 373 -13.16 -11.43 9.93
N LEU A 374 -13.39 -10.68 11.01
CA LEU A 374 -14.71 -10.11 11.31
C LEU A 374 -15.16 -9.08 10.27
N VAL A 375 -14.25 -8.21 9.81
CA VAL A 375 -14.52 -7.24 8.74
C VAL A 375 -14.83 -7.95 7.42
N GLY A 376 -14.11 -9.04 7.10
CA GLY A 376 -14.38 -9.88 5.94
C GLY A 376 -15.80 -10.46 5.94
N GLU A 377 -16.22 -11.04 7.08
CA GLU A 377 -17.59 -11.56 7.24
C GLU A 377 -18.66 -10.46 7.21
N GLN A 378 -18.39 -9.31 7.83
CA GLN A 378 -19.29 -8.16 7.77
C GLN A 378 -19.45 -7.64 6.34
N ALA A 379 -18.36 -7.55 5.57
CA ALA A 379 -18.40 -7.13 4.17
C ALA A 379 -19.20 -8.12 3.30
N LYS A 380 -19.04 -9.43 3.53
CA LYS A 380 -19.81 -10.50 2.87
C LYS A 380 -21.31 -10.38 3.17
N ALA A 381 -21.69 -10.12 4.43
CA ALA A 381 -23.08 -9.90 4.81
C ALA A 381 -23.68 -8.62 4.20
N GLN A 382 -22.88 -7.55 4.11
CA GLN A 382 -23.32 -6.27 3.54
C GLN A 382 -23.42 -6.28 2.01
N ASP A 383 -22.66 -7.10 1.29
CA ASP A 383 -22.70 -7.17 -0.18
C ASP A 383 -24.12 -7.47 -0.71
N GLY A 384 -24.81 -8.43 -0.08
CA GLY A 384 -26.19 -8.76 -0.44
C GLY A 384 -27.19 -7.63 -0.16
N LEU A 385 -26.97 -6.82 0.89
CA LEU A 385 -27.78 -5.64 1.16
C LEU A 385 -27.49 -4.52 0.17
N LYS A 386 -26.21 -4.25 -0.12
CA LYS A 386 -25.77 -3.23 -1.07
C LYS A 386 -26.38 -3.47 -2.46
N LYS A 387 -26.31 -4.71 -2.98
CA LYS A 387 -26.92 -5.08 -4.26
C LYS A 387 -28.44 -4.85 -4.28
N ARG A 388 -29.14 -5.13 -3.18
CA ARG A 388 -30.59 -4.87 -3.05
C ARG A 388 -30.89 -3.38 -3.01
N MET A 389 -30.09 -2.59 -2.30
CA MET A 389 -30.22 -1.13 -2.26
C MET A 389 -29.98 -0.50 -3.64
N ASP A 390 -28.94 -0.94 -4.36
CA ASP A 390 -28.64 -0.46 -5.71
C ASP A 390 -29.79 -0.78 -6.68
N LYS A 391 -30.35 -2.00 -6.59
CA LYS A 391 -31.53 -2.38 -7.39
C LYS A 391 -32.76 -1.55 -7.05
N LEU A 392 -33.03 -1.31 -5.76
CA LEU A 392 -34.16 -0.51 -5.30
C LEU A 392 -34.03 0.94 -5.77
N LYS A 393 -32.83 1.53 -5.65
CA LYS A 393 -32.55 2.88 -6.13
C LYS A 393 -32.79 3.00 -7.63
N ALA A 394 -32.30 2.04 -8.41
CA ALA A 394 -32.53 2.02 -9.86
C ALA A 394 -34.02 1.88 -10.22
N THR A 395 -34.78 1.08 -9.46
CA THR A 395 -36.24 1.01 -9.65
C THR A 395 -36.92 2.33 -9.28
N LEU A 396 -36.55 2.93 -8.16
CA LEU A 396 -37.10 4.21 -7.71
C LEU A 396 -36.86 5.33 -8.72
N GLU A 397 -35.64 5.42 -9.26
CA GLU A 397 -35.29 6.39 -10.31
C GLU A 397 -36.16 6.20 -11.57
N ARG A 398 -36.36 4.96 -12.03
CA ARG A 398 -37.24 4.67 -13.17
C ARG A 398 -38.70 5.04 -12.89
N THR A 399 -39.22 4.68 -11.71
CA THR A 399 -40.60 5.03 -11.33
C THR A 399 -40.79 6.53 -11.21
N HIS A 400 -39.79 7.25 -10.70
CA HIS A 400 -39.82 8.70 -10.61
C HIS A 400 -39.82 9.33 -12.00
N GLN A 401 -38.97 8.86 -12.92
CA GLN A 401 -38.97 9.32 -14.32
C GLN A 401 -40.33 9.07 -15.00
N ALA A 402 -40.90 7.87 -14.86
CA ALA A 402 -42.21 7.54 -15.43
C ALA A 402 -43.33 8.43 -14.85
N LEU A 403 -43.29 8.70 -13.54
CA LEU A 403 -44.24 9.58 -12.88
C LEU A 403 -44.13 11.02 -13.41
N GLU A 404 -42.92 11.54 -13.60
CA GLU A 404 -42.73 12.89 -14.15
C GLU A 404 -43.19 12.98 -15.61
N GLU A 405 -42.99 11.93 -16.42
CA GLU A 405 -43.56 11.85 -17.77
C GLU A 405 -45.09 11.82 -17.76
N GLU A 406 -45.71 11.06 -16.85
CA GLU A 406 -47.16 11.00 -16.72
C GLU A 406 -47.75 12.32 -16.22
N LYS A 407 -47.10 12.97 -15.24
CA LYS A 407 -47.46 14.31 -14.81
C LYS A 407 -47.40 15.30 -15.97
N LYS A 408 -46.33 15.26 -16.77
CA LYS A 408 -46.20 16.13 -17.95
C LYS A 408 -47.33 15.90 -18.94
N LYS A 409 -47.63 14.63 -19.29
CA LYS A 409 -48.76 14.30 -20.17
C LYS A 409 -50.11 14.80 -19.62
N THR A 410 -50.32 14.71 -18.32
CA THR A 410 -51.53 15.18 -17.65
C THR A 410 -51.65 16.70 -17.73
N VAL A 411 -50.54 17.42 -17.51
CA VAL A 411 -50.48 18.87 -17.67
C VAL A 411 -50.76 19.25 -19.13
N ASP A 412 -50.03 18.68 -20.09
CA ASP A 412 -50.20 18.95 -21.52
C ASP A 412 -51.64 18.71 -21.98
N LEU A 413 -52.29 17.64 -21.52
CA LEU A 413 -53.70 17.36 -21.80
C LEU A 413 -54.62 18.45 -21.26
N LEU A 414 -54.37 18.93 -20.03
CA LEU A 414 -55.20 19.94 -19.39
C LEU A 414 -55.10 21.30 -20.12
N TYR A 415 -53.91 21.65 -20.60
CA TYR A 415 -53.67 22.81 -21.47
C TYR A 415 -54.21 22.64 -22.90
N SER A 416 -54.47 21.41 -23.36
CA SER A 416 -55.11 21.17 -24.66
C SER A 416 -56.62 21.41 -24.65
N ILE A 417 -57.25 21.34 -23.46
CA ILE A 417 -58.71 21.46 -23.29
C ILE A 417 -59.12 22.85 -22.81
N PHE A 418 -58.29 23.53 -22.01
CA PHE A 418 -58.62 24.81 -21.39
C PHE A 418 -57.56 25.88 -21.69
N PRO A 419 -57.92 27.18 -21.66
CA PRO A 419 -56.96 28.27 -21.76
C PRO A 419 -55.93 28.19 -20.64
N GLY A 420 -54.71 28.67 -20.88
CA GLY A 420 -53.57 28.42 -19.99
C GLY A 420 -53.75 28.89 -18.54
N ASP A 421 -54.46 30.00 -18.32
CA ASP A 421 -54.73 30.55 -16.99
C ASP A 421 -55.79 29.75 -16.21
N VAL A 422 -56.80 29.22 -16.91
CA VAL A 422 -57.81 28.32 -16.37
C VAL A 422 -57.19 26.95 -16.08
N ALA A 423 -56.38 26.44 -17.00
CA ALA A 423 -55.66 25.19 -16.86
C ALA A 423 -54.75 25.17 -15.63
N GLN A 424 -53.99 26.25 -15.43
CA GLN A 424 -53.11 26.40 -14.28
C GLN A 424 -53.87 26.43 -12.94
N GLN A 425 -55.00 27.14 -12.88
CA GLN A 425 -55.84 27.18 -11.67
C GLN A 425 -56.43 25.81 -11.34
N LEU A 426 -56.95 25.09 -12.35
CA LEU A 426 -57.48 23.74 -12.17
C LEU A 426 -56.40 22.75 -11.74
N TRP A 427 -55.20 22.82 -12.33
CA TRP A 427 -54.07 21.97 -11.94
C TRP A 427 -53.62 22.21 -10.49
N GLN A 428 -53.72 23.45 -10.01
CA GLN A 428 -53.46 23.80 -8.60
C GLN A 428 -54.61 23.46 -7.65
N GLY A 429 -55.71 22.88 -8.15
CA GLY A 429 -56.90 22.57 -7.35
C GLY A 429 -57.70 23.80 -6.91
N GLN A 430 -57.49 24.95 -7.57
CA GLN A 430 -58.20 26.18 -7.26
C GLN A 430 -59.56 26.21 -7.97
N GLN A 431 -60.56 26.81 -7.33
CA GLN A 431 -61.88 26.99 -7.91
C GLN A 431 -61.85 28.10 -8.97
N VAL A 432 -62.16 27.75 -10.22
CA VAL A 432 -62.27 28.72 -11.32
C VAL A 432 -63.59 29.48 -11.21
N GLN A 433 -63.51 30.80 -11.01
CA GLN A 433 -64.68 31.68 -10.97
C GLN A 433 -65.11 32.08 -12.37
N ALA A 434 -66.42 32.21 -12.59
CA ALA A 434 -66.96 32.72 -13.84
C ALA A 434 -66.45 34.14 -14.11
N ARG A 435 -65.96 34.39 -15.32
CA ARG A 435 -65.47 35.70 -15.75
C ARG A 435 -66.34 36.24 -16.89
N LYS A 436 -66.59 37.54 -16.84
CA LYS A 436 -67.19 38.29 -17.95
C LYS A 436 -66.06 38.91 -18.77
N PHE A 437 -66.10 38.73 -20.08
CA PHE A 437 -65.19 39.36 -21.03
C PHE A 437 -66.02 40.30 -21.90
N ASP A 438 -65.66 41.57 -21.97
CA ASP A 438 -66.44 42.60 -22.67
C ASP A 438 -66.14 42.64 -24.18
N ASP A 439 -64.88 42.44 -24.58
CA ASP A 439 -64.42 42.48 -25.97
C ASP A 439 -64.12 41.06 -26.51
N VAL A 440 -65.16 40.33 -26.89
CA VAL A 440 -65.05 38.96 -27.44
C VAL A 440 -65.60 38.91 -28.86
N THR A 441 -64.86 38.30 -29.78
CA THR A 441 -65.33 37.97 -31.13
C THR A 441 -65.56 36.48 -31.24
N MET A 442 -66.77 36.06 -31.65
CA MET A 442 -67.12 34.65 -31.83
C MET A 442 -67.24 34.32 -33.32
N LEU A 443 -66.67 33.19 -33.73
CA LEU A 443 -66.85 32.61 -35.06
C LEU A 443 -67.63 31.31 -34.94
N PHE A 444 -68.77 31.22 -35.62
CA PHE A 444 -69.54 30.00 -35.78
C PHE A 444 -69.38 29.47 -37.20
N SER A 445 -69.14 28.17 -37.34
CA SER A 445 -69.06 27.50 -38.63
C SER A 445 -69.95 26.25 -38.63
N ASP A 446 -70.61 26.02 -39.76
CA ASP A 446 -71.46 24.85 -39.98
C ASP A 446 -71.15 24.24 -41.37
N ILE A 447 -71.39 22.94 -41.50
CA ILE A 447 -71.17 22.20 -42.73
C ILE A 447 -72.49 22.13 -43.51
N VAL A 448 -72.56 22.87 -44.61
CA VAL A 448 -73.75 22.88 -45.47
C VAL A 448 -74.04 21.47 -45.98
N GLY A 449 -75.27 21.00 -45.77
CA GLY A 449 -75.72 19.70 -46.27
C GLY A 449 -75.21 18.49 -45.47
N PHE A 450 -74.68 18.70 -44.25
CA PHE A 450 -74.15 17.62 -43.40
C PHE A 450 -75.11 16.43 -43.22
N THR A 451 -76.41 16.70 -43.04
CA THR A 451 -77.45 15.65 -42.92
C THR A 451 -77.53 14.75 -44.16
N ALA A 452 -77.37 15.32 -45.35
CA ALA A 452 -77.38 14.56 -46.60
C ALA A 452 -76.11 13.70 -46.74
N ILE A 453 -74.94 14.26 -46.35
CA ILE A 453 -73.66 13.53 -46.32
C ILE A 453 -73.76 12.33 -45.37
N CYS A 454 -74.31 12.51 -44.17
CA CYS A 454 -74.50 11.42 -43.21
C CYS A 454 -75.47 10.34 -43.69
N ALA A 455 -76.48 10.70 -44.50
CA ALA A 455 -77.44 9.76 -45.05
C ALA A 455 -76.89 8.95 -46.25
N GLN A 456 -75.89 9.48 -46.96
CA GLN A 456 -75.35 8.89 -48.19
C GLN A 456 -74.00 8.18 -47.99
N CYS A 457 -73.25 8.52 -46.92
CA CYS A 457 -71.93 7.95 -46.63
C CYS A 457 -71.97 6.95 -45.47
N THR A 458 -70.94 6.10 -45.39
CA THR A 458 -70.77 5.23 -44.22
C THR A 458 -70.33 6.05 -42.99
N PRO A 459 -70.70 5.63 -41.77
CA PRO A 459 -70.28 6.32 -40.54
C PRO A 459 -68.76 6.54 -40.45
N MET A 460 -67.94 5.57 -40.89
CA MET A 460 -66.48 5.74 -40.87
C MET A 460 -65.96 6.80 -41.84
N GLN A 461 -66.58 6.93 -43.02
CA GLN A 461 -66.22 8.00 -43.97
C GLN A 461 -66.56 9.37 -43.41
N VAL A 462 -67.70 9.50 -42.73
CA VAL A 462 -68.11 10.75 -42.07
C VAL A 462 -67.14 11.11 -40.94
N ILE A 463 -66.78 10.16 -40.08
CA ILE A 463 -65.81 10.39 -39.00
C ILE A 463 -64.42 10.76 -39.55
N SER A 464 -63.97 10.10 -40.61
CA SER A 464 -62.67 10.42 -41.24
C SER A 464 -62.65 11.85 -41.80
N MET A 465 -63.73 12.27 -42.47
CA MET A 465 -63.87 13.63 -43.00
C MET A 465 -63.85 14.68 -41.86
N LEU A 466 -64.60 14.44 -40.79
CA LEU A 466 -64.66 15.34 -39.63
C LEU A 466 -63.30 15.43 -38.94
N ASN A 467 -62.62 14.31 -38.72
CA ASN A 467 -61.29 14.29 -38.10
C ASN A 467 -60.28 15.08 -38.94
N GLU A 468 -60.28 14.92 -40.27
CA GLU A 468 -59.38 15.67 -41.14
C GLU A 468 -59.67 17.18 -41.12
N LEU A 469 -60.95 17.56 -41.17
CA LEU A 469 -61.38 18.96 -41.10
C LEU A 469 -60.96 19.60 -39.78
N TYR A 470 -61.29 18.98 -38.65
CA TYR A 470 -60.99 19.53 -37.33
C TYR A 470 -59.49 19.53 -37.03
N THR A 471 -58.73 18.53 -37.48
CA THR A 471 -57.26 18.54 -37.33
C THR A 471 -56.64 19.73 -38.07
N ARG A 472 -57.13 20.05 -39.29
CA ARG A 472 -56.66 21.22 -40.04
C ARG A 472 -57.06 22.52 -39.35
N PHE A 473 -58.28 22.61 -38.81
CA PHE A 473 -58.70 23.78 -38.04
C PHE A 473 -57.88 23.96 -36.77
N ASP A 474 -57.63 22.89 -36.00
CA ASP A 474 -56.85 22.94 -34.77
C ASP A 474 -55.42 23.43 -35.03
N HIS A 475 -54.81 22.98 -36.14
CA HIS A 475 -53.50 23.48 -36.58
C HIS A 475 -53.52 24.98 -36.92
N GLN A 476 -54.55 25.46 -37.64
CA GLN A 476 -54.66 26.89 -37.96
C GLN A 476 -54.97 27.75 -36.73
N CYS A 477 -55.81 27.26 -35.81
CA CYS A 477 -56.09 27.91 -34.53
C CYS A 477 -54.81 28.05 -33.69
N GLY A 478 -53.97 27.01 -33.64
CA GLY A 478 -52.68 27.08 -32.96
C GLY A 478 -51.71 28.08 -33.59
N PHE A 479 -51.69 28.22 -34.92
CA PHE A 479 -50.84 29.20 -35.60
C PHE A 479 -51.32 30.66 -35.42
N LEU A 480 -52.64 30.87 -35.43
CA LEU A 480 -53.26 32.19 -35.29
C LEU A 480 -53.49 32.60 -33.83
N ASP A 481 -53.15 31.74 -32.86
CA ASP A 481 -53.38 31.93 -31.43
C ASP A 481 -54.86 32.20 -31.08
N ILE A 482 -55.76 31.42 -31.68
CA ILE A 482 -57.22 31.50 -31.46
C ILE A 482 -57.65 30.28 -30.64
N TYR A 483 -58.40 30.51 -29.56
CA TYR A 483 -58.93 29.44 -28.72
C TYR A 483 -60.20 28.85 -29.33
N LYS A 484 -60.17 27.54 -29.60
CA LYS A 484 -61.33 26.75 -30.04
C LYS A 484 -62.15 26.32 -28.82
N VAL A 485 -63.47 26.54 -28.88
CA VAL A 485 -64.44 26.13 -27.85
C VAL A 485 -65.08 24.81 -28.21
#